data_AF-A0A176S171-F1
#
_entry.id   AF-A0A176S171-F1
#
_cell.length_a   1.000
_cell.length_b   1.000
_cell.length_c   1.000
_cell.angle_alpha   90.00
_cell.angle_beta   90.00
_cell.angle_gamma   90.00
#
_symmetry.space_group_name_H-M   'P 1'
#
loop_
_entity.id
_entity.type
_entity.pdbx_description
1 polymer ?
#
loop_
_entity_poly.entity_id
_entity_poly.type
_entity_poly.pdbx_seq_one_letter_code
_entity_poly.pdbx_strand_id
1 'polypeptide(L)'
;AATVNLSEVAASCFPPAKGQTPLDVLECLQSELDTQQKRIAELEKENQRLRKKTGCPAGMANAGGYCIHTISPYPRRKNWWQALDACIADGYRLCSQSEVVNALRAGVLKQSYWSEGNSWYRTASQAETSPGAGGENQVCDVQGNIDEPNHPQYNVQCNHEKSWADKWSTTVCCY
;
A
#
# COMPACT_ATOMS: atom_id res chain seq x y z
N ALA A 1 25.69 -8.74 -1.91
CA ALA A 1 25.43 -9.26 -3.26
C ALA A 1 24.94 -10.68 -3.15
N ALA A 2 23.68 -10.95 -3.47
CA ALA A 2 23.15 -12.31 -3.60
C ALA A 2 23.06 -12.60 -5.10
N THR A 3 23.99 -13.40 -5.60
CA THR A 3 23.95 -13.94 -6.96
C THR A 3 22.81 -14.96 -7.04
N VAL A 4 21.68 -14.55 -7.59
CA VAL A 4 20.62 -15.48 -8.00
C VAL A 4 21.14 -16.19 -9.23
N ASN A 5 21.51 -17.46 -9.08
CA ASN A 5 21.88 -18.34 -10.19
C ASN A 5 20.60 -18.71 -10.95
N LEU A 6 20.20 -17.84 -11.88
CA LEU A 6 19.11 -18.07 -12.84
C LEU A 6 19.62 -18.95 -14.00
N SER A 7 20.03 -20.17 -13.69
CA SER A 7 20.50 -21.13 -14.68
C SER A 7 19.78 -22.47 -14.52
N GLU A 8 18.46 -22.43 -14.63
CA GLU A 8 17.66 -23.58 -15.06
C GLU A 8 16.78 -23.11 -16.20
N VAL A 9 17.28 -23.34 -17.43
CA VAL A 9 16.50 -23.28 -18.65
C VAL A 9 15.54 -24.46 -18.56
N ALA A 10 14.28 -24.20 -18.20
CA ALA A 10 13.24 -25.21 -18.24
C ALA A 10 13.20 -25.77 -19.68
N ALA A 11 13.26 -27.09 -19.82
CA ALA A 11 13.12 -27.74 -21.11
C ALA A 11 11.72 -27.42 -21.65
N SER A 12 11.65 -26.56 -22.67
CA SER A 12 10.38 -26.11 -23.25
C SER A 12 9.66 -27.30 -23.87
N CYS A 13 8.45 -27.59 -23.41
CA CYS A 13 7.55 -28.58 -24.02
C CYS A 13 7.05 -28.16 -25.41
N PHE A 14 7.46 -26.98 -25.87
CA PHE A 14 7.10 -26.44 -27.17
C PHE A 14 8.33 -25.93 -27.95
N PRO A 15 8.46 -26.28 -29.25
CA PRO A 15 7.59 -27.18 -30.02
C PRO A 15 7.80 -28.67 -29.67
N PRO A 16 6.77 -29.53 -29.88
CA PRO A 16 6.89 -30.95 -29.61
C PRO A 16 7.98 -31.60 -30.47
N ALA A 17 8.75 -32.50 -29.86
CA ALA A 17 9.80 -33.23 -30.54
C ALA A 17 9.21 -34.20 -31.57
N LYS A 18 9.95 -34.42 -32.66
CA LYS A 18 9.50 -35.27 -33.76
C LYS A 18 9.28 -36.71 -33.26
N GLY A 19 8.04 -37.19 -33.29
CA GLY A 19 7.66 -38.53 -32.80
C GLY A 19 7.05 -38.57 -31.40
N GLN A 20 6.90 -37.43 -30.72
CA GLN A 20 6.12 -37.37 -29.47
C GLN A 20 4.64 -37.65 -29.72
N THR A 21 4.05 -38.48 -28.87
CA THR A 21 2.62 -38.69 -28.82
C THR A 21 1.92 -37.52 -28.10
N PRO A 22 0.62 -37.31 -28.31
CA PRO A 22 -0.14 -36.33 -27.53
C PRO A 22 -0.06 -36.54 -26.01
N LEU A 23 0.11 -37.79 -25.55
CA LEU A 23 0.26 -38.12 -24.14
C LEU A 23 1.61 -37.63 -23.60
N ASP A 24 2.70 -37.80 -24.36
CA ASP A 24 4.04 -37.31 -23.98
C ASP A 24 4.05 -35.77 -23.83
N VAL A 25 3.30 -35.06 -24.67
CA VAL A 25 3.16 -33.59 -24.59
C VAL A 25 2.37 -33.18 -23.35
N LEU A 26 1.31 -33.92 -23.00
CA LEU A 26 0.52 -33.65 -21.80
C LEU A 26 1.33 -33.87 -20.52
N GLU A 27 2.11 -34.96 -20.45
CA GLU A 27 2.98 -35.24 -19.31
C GLU A 27 4.07 -34.16 -19.15
N CYS A 28 4.63 -33.68 -20.26
CA CYS A 28 5.60 -32.58 -20.26
C CYS A 28 4.97 -31.28 -19.70
N LEU A 29 3.81 -30.88 -20.22
CA LEU A 29 3.11 -29.67 -19.78
C LEU A 29 2.71 -29.74 -18.29
N GLN A 30 2.32 -30.92 -17.81
CA GLN A 30 2.01 -31.12 -16.39
C GLN A 30 3.27 -30.93 -15.53
N SER A 31 4.41 -31.48 -15.95
CA SER A 31 5.69 -31.29 -15.26
C SER A 31 6.15 -29.82 -15.24
N GLU A 32 5.95 -29.08 -16.33
CA GLU A 32 6.23 -27.63 -16.37
C GLU A 32 5.33 -26.86 -15.41
N LEU A 33 4.04 -27.18 -15.38
CA LEU A 33 3.07 -26.55 -14.49
C LEU A 33 3.43 -26.78 -13.01
N ASP A 34 3.77 -28.02 -12.64
CA ASP A 34 4.18 -28.35 -11.27
C ASP A 34 5.47 -27.60 -10.88
N THR A 35 6.41 -27.48 -11.80
CA THR A 35 7.65 -26.72 -11.61
C THR A 35 7.38 -25.23 -11.42
N GLN A 36 6.48 -24.66 -12.23
CA GLN A 36 6.08 -23.26 -12.11
C GLN A 36 5.36 -22.99 -10.79
N GLN A 37 4.43 -23.86 -10.38
CA GLN A 37 3.73 -23.75 -9.10
C GLN A 37 4.70 -23.79 -7.91
N LYS A 38 5.70 -24.68 -7.96
CA LYS A 38 6.74 -24.74 -6.93
C LYS A 38 7.58 -23.47 -6.86
N ARG A 39 8.00 -22.93 -8.01
CA ARG A 39 8.72 -21.64 -8.08
C ARG A 39 7.89 -20.49 -7.52
N ILE A 40 6.60 -20.44 -7.82
CA ILE A 40 5.70 -19.41 -7.28
C ILE A 40 5.65 -19.52 -5.76
N ALA A 41 5.45 -20.72 -5.20
CA ALA A 41 5.41 -20.92 -3.75
C ALA A 41 6.73 -20.51 -3.05
N GLU A 42 7.88 -20.80 -3.68
CA GLU A 42 9.19 -20.38 -3.17
C GLU A 42 9.36 -18.86 -3.20
N LEU A 43 9.00 -18.22 -4.32
CA LEU A 43 9.04 -16.75 -4.47
C LEU A 43 8.10 -16.05 -3.50
N GLU A 44 6.90 -16.60 -3.24
CA GLU A 44 5.96 -16.07 -2.25
C GLU A 44 6.55 -16.15 -0.84
N LYS A 45 7.18 -17.28 -0.50
CA LYS A 45 7.83 -17.47 0.81
C LYS A 45 9.02 -16.52 0.98
N GLU A 46 9.81 -16.30 -0.06
CA GLU A 46 10.91 -15.35 -0.04
C GLU A 46 10.41 -13.90 0.05
N ASN A 47 9.36 -13.54 -0.69
CA ASN A 47 8.70 -12.23 -0.55
C ASN A 47 8.17 -12.00 0.87
N GLN A 48 7.52 -12.99 1.48
CA GLN A 48 7.08 -12.89 2.88
C GLN A 48 8.27 -12.74 3.83
N ARG A 49 9.38 -13.45 3.59
CA ARG A 49 10.60 -13.32 4.39
C ARG A 49 11.24 -11.95 4.23
N LEU A 50 11.29 -11.39 3.03
CA LEU A 50 11.79 -10.05 2.76
C LEU A 50 10.90 -9.00 3.42
N ARG A 51 9.58 -9.09 3.29
CA ARG A 51 8.61 -8.22 4.01
C ARG A 51 8.78 -8.26 5.52
N LYS A 52 9.14 -9.42 6.10
CA LYS A 52 9.45 -9.55 7.54
C LYS A 52 10.83 -9.02 7.91
N LYS A 53 11.79 -9.01 6.97
CA LYS A 53 13.19 -8.64 7.20
C LYS A 53 13.47 -7.16 6.93
N THR A 54 12.67 -6.52 6.09
CA THR A 54 12.64 -5.07 5.94
C THR A 54 11.66 -4.51 6.97
N GLY A 55 12.17 -3.97 8.07
CA GLY A 55 11.38 -3.07 8.90
C GLY A 55 10.88 -1.87 8.08
N CYS A 56 10.06 -1.01 8.69
CA CYS A 56 9.59 0.17 7.98
C CYS A 56 10.75 1.03 7.49
N PRO A 57 10.63 1.64 6.29
CA PRO A 57 11.61 2.61 5.81
C PRO A 57 11.88 3.69 6.85
N ALA A 58 13.08 4.30 6.79
CA ALA A 58 13.43 5.38 7.71
C ALA A 58 12.40 6.52 7.64
N GLY A 59 11.91 6.96 8.80
CA GLY A 59 10.85 7.99 8.88
C GLY A 59 9.41 7.45 8.79
N MET A 60 9.22 6.13 8.78
CA MET A 60 7.92 5.47 8.89
C MET A 60 7.83 4.60 10.14
N ALA A 61 6.60 4.40 10.63
CA ALA A 61 6.30 3.49 11.73
C ALA A 61 5.44 2.31 11.26
N ASN A 62 5.58 1.17 11.92
CA ASN A 62 4.74 0.00 11.66
C ASN A 62 3.37 0.18 12.34
N ALA A 63 2.30 0.06 11.56
CA ALA A 63 0.93 0.20 12.05
C ALA A 63 0.09 -1.08 11.85
N GLY A 64 0.70 -2.25 12.11
CA GLY A 64 0.00 -3.53 12.12
C GLY A 64 -0.07 -4.20 10.75
N GLY A 65 1.02 -4.15 9.98
CA GLY A 65 1.14 -4.85 8.69
C GLY A 65 1.44 -3.96 7.49
N TYR A 66 1.49 -2.65 7.71
CA TYR A 66 1.91 -1.62 6.74
C TYR A 66 2.77 -0.59 7.46
N CYS A 67 3.50 0.20 6.69
CA CYS A 67 4.34 1.28 7.20
C CYS A 67 3.73 2.62 6.84
N ILE A 68 3.70 3.54 7.81
CA ILE A 68 3.01 4.83 7.68
C ILE A 68 3.91 5.97 8.15
N HIS A 69 3.87 7.11 7.48
CA HIS A 69 4.52 8.32 7.97
C HIS A 69 3.79 8.86 9.21
N THR A 70 4.46 8.87 10.36
CA THR A 70 3.89 9.42 11.61
C THR A 70 3.89 10.95 11.64
N ILE A 71 4.82 11.55 10.91
CA ILE A 71 4.89 12.97 10.63
C ILE A 71 4.92 13.08 9.11
N SER A 72 3.91 13.72 8.55
CA SER A 72 3.92 14.01 7.12
C SER A 72 5.10 14.92 6.79
N PRO A 73 6.06 14.49 5.95
CA PRO A 73 7.07 15.40 5.43
C PRO A 73 6.46 16.36 4.39
N TYR A 74 5.19 16.16 4.02
CA TYR A 74 4.55 16.89 2.96
C TYR A 74 3.88 18.15 3.50
N PRO A 75 3.95 19.27 2.75
CA PRO A 75 3.23 20.47 3.11
C PRO A 75 1.74 20.15 3.25
N ARG A 76 1.13 20.67 4.31
CA ARG A 76 -0.33 20.71 4.46
C ARG A 76 -0.93 21.47 3.27
N ARG A 77 -2.24 21.35 3.11
CA ARG A 77 -3.01 22.14 2.14
C ARG A 77 -2.81 21.77 0.67
N LYS A 78 -2.46 20.52 0.43
CA LYS A 78 -2.50 19.93 -0.90
C LYS A 78 -3.94 19.56 -1.21
N ASN A 79 -4.37 19.65 -2.47
CA ASN A 79 -5.57 18.94 -2.95
C ASN A 79 -5.27 17.43 -3.09
N TRP A 80 -6.27 16.63 -3.45
CA TRP A 80 -6.11 15.17 -3.43
C TRP A 80 -5.04 14.70 -4.42
N TRP A 81 -5.03 15.23 -5.65
CA TRP A 81 -4.00 14.92 -6.65
C TRP A 81 -2.60 15.30 -6.19
N GLN A 82 -2.45 16.49 -5.62
CA GLN A 82 -1.15 16.95 -5.10
C GLN A 82 -0.66 16.08 -3.95
N ALA A 83 -1.58 15.57 -3.11
CA ALA A 83 -1.24 14.64 -2.04
C ALA A 83 -0.82 13.27 -2.61
N LEU A 84 -1.55 12.76 -3.60
CA LEU A 84 -1.21 11.52 -4.30
C LEU A 84 0.16 11.63 -4.98
N ASP A 85 0.35 12.66 -5.81
CA ASP A 85 1.59 12.89 -6.56
C ASP A 85 2.80 12.99 -5.64
N ALA A 86 2.62 13.59 -4.46
CA ALA A 86 3.68 13.68 -3.47
C ALA A 86 4.07 12.31 -2.89
N CYS A 87 3.10 11.44 -2.62
CA CYS A 87 3.40 10.07 -2.19
C CYS A 87 4.10 9.30 -3.31
N ILE A 88 3.58 9.39 -4.54
CA ILE A 88 4.12 8.65 -5.71
C ILE A 88 5.55 9.10 -6.03
N ALA A 89 5.84 10.41 -5.96
CA ALA A 89 7.16 10.96 -6.23
C ALA A 89 8.25 10.36 -5.31
N ASP A 90 7.87 9.98 -4.10
CA ASP A 90 8.77 9.36 -3.12
C ASP A 90 8.68 7.82 -3.11
N GLY A 91 7.96 7.21 -4.06
CA GLY A 91 7.82 5.75 -4.17
C GLY A 91 6.82 5.14 -3.19
N TYR A 92 5.94 5.95 -2.62
CA TYR A 92 4.88 5.53 -1.69
C TYR A 92 3.50 5.65 -2.33
N ARG A 93 2.48 5.21 -1.60
CA ARG A 93 1.07 5.44 -1.94
C ARG A 93 0.40 6.29 -0.88
N LEU A 94 -0.70 6.94 -1.24
CA LEU A 94 -1.58 7.54 -0.25
C LEU A 94 -2.16 6.43 0.65
N CYS A 95 -2.19 6.64 1.97
CA CYS A 95 -2.78 5.67 2.88
C CYS A 95 -4.29 5.57 2.66
N SER A 96 -4.84 4.36 2.76
CA SER A 96 -6.28 4.15 2.75
C SER A 96 -6.93 4.63 4.04
N GLN A 97 -8.25 4.86 3.99
CA GLN A 97 -9.01 5.27 5.16
C GLN A 97 -8.88 4.29 6.34
N SER A 98 -8.94 2.97 6.07
CA SER A 98 -8.85 1.95 7.12
C SER A 98 -7.47 1.93 7.78
N GLU A 99 -6.41 2.13 7.01
CA GLU A 99 -5.04 2.23 7.52
C GLU A 99 -4.86 3.45 8.41
N VAL A 100 -5.36 4.62 8.00
CA VAL A 100 -5.27 5.82 8.85
C VAL A 100 -6.05 5.63 10.15
N VAL A 101 -7.27 5.09 10.11
CA VAL A 101 -8.05 4.80 11.32
C VAL A 101 -7.34 3.81 12.23
N ASN A 102 -6.77 2.73 11.67
CA ASN A 102 -6.05 1.73 12.45
C ASN A 102 -4.77 2.29 13.07
N ALA A 103 -4.02 3.12 12.34
CA ALA A 103 -2.83 3.77 12.85
C ALA A 103 -3.14 4.77 13.97
N LEU A 104 -4.28 5.48 13.88
CA LEU A 104 -4.76 6.34 14.97
C LEU A 104 -5.22 5.52 16.19
N ARG A 105 -5.90 4.39 15.99
CA ARG A 105 -6.29 3.45 17.07
C ARG A 105 -5.11 2.83 17.79
N ALA A 106 -4.05 2.55 17.04
CA ALA A 106 -2.82 2.00 17.59
C ALA A 106 -1.91 3.06 18.25
N GLY A 107 -2.31 4.34 18.24
CA GLY A 107 -1.50 5.45 18.75
C GLY A 107 -0.23 5.74 17.94
N VAL A 108 -0.12 5.16 16.73
CA VAL A 108 1.02 5.35 15.82
C VAL A 108 0.93 6.72 15.15
N LEU A 109 -0.25 7.07 14.65
CA LEU A 109 -0.56 8.44 14.24
C LEU A 109 -1.05 9.22 15.46
N LYS A 110 -0.53 10.44 15.63
CA LYS A 110 -0.98 11.36 16.69
C LYS A 110 -1.69 12.54 16.07
N GLN A 111 -2.89 12.84 16.53
CA GLN A 111 -3.55 14.09 16.18
C GLN A 111 -2.95 15.24 17.00
N SER A 112 -2.84 16.43 16.39
CA SER A 112 -2.52 17.67 17.10
C SER A 112 -3.74 18.59 17.09
N TYR A 113 -3.81 19.54 18.04
CA TYR A 113 -4.89 20.52 18.09
C TYR A 113 -5.02 21.32 16.78
N TRP A 114 -6.23 21.85 16.54
CA TRP A 114 -6.58 22.73 15.43
C TRP A 114 -5.57 23.87 15.18
N SER A 115 -4.91 24.34 16.24
CA SER A 115 -3.91 25.41 16.22
C SER A 115 -2.47 24.94 16.02
N GLU A 116 -2.18 23.65 16.23
CA GLU A 116 -0.82 23.12 16.36
C GLU A 116 -0.45 22.14 15.26
N GLY A 117 -1.41 21.50 14.60
CA GLY A 117 -0.98 20.47 13.67
C GLY A 117 -1.98 19.70 12.83
N ASN A 118 -1.66 18.42 12.65
CA ASN A 118 -2.33 17.47 11.75
C ASN A 118 -3.73 17.14 12.29
N SER A 119 -4.66 18.04 12.04
CA SER A 119 -6.03 17.97 12.57
C SER A 119 -6.89 16.97 11.79
N TRP A 120 -6.49 16.70 10.55
CA TRP A 120 -7.16 15.80 9.63
C TRP A 120 -6.15 15.14 8.70
N TYR A 121 -6.46 13.92 8.29
CA TYR A 121 -5.60 13.10 7.44
C TYR A 121 -6.30 12.79 6.14
N ARG A 122 -5.63 13.11 5.03
CA ARG A 122 -6.14 12.79 3.71
C ARG A 122 -5.92 11.32 3.38
N THR A 123 -6.95 10.67 2.89
CA THR A 123 -6.94 9.23 2.59
C THR A 123 -7.36 8.94 1.16
N ALA A 124 -6.93 7.79 0.65
CA ALA A 124 -7.51 7.19 -0.55
C ALA A 124 -8.88 6.57 -0.20
N SER A 125 -9.85 6.64 -1.12
CA SER A 125 -11.19 6.06 -0.95
C SER A 125 -11.11 4.54 -0.70
N GLN A 126 -12.00 4.01 0.15
CA GLN A 126 -12.11 2.56 0.39
C GLN A 126 -12.48 1.75 -0.86
N ALA A 127 -13.11 2.38 -1.86
CA ALA A 127 -13.51 1.72 -3.10
C ALA A 127 -12.38 1.63 -4.15
N GLU A 128 -11.24 2.28 -3.89
CA GLU A 128 -10.13 2.30 -4.84
C GLU A 128 -9.21 1.09 -4.64
N THR A 129 -9.28 0.14 -5.56
CA THR A 129 -8.28 -0.93 -5.71
C THR A 129 -6.95 -0.42 -6.28
N SER A 130 -6.93 0.82 -6.78
CA SER A 130 -5.76 1.53 -7.28
C SER A 130 -5.92 3.04 -7.02
N PRO A 131 -4.90 3.73 -6.46
CA PRO A 131 -5.02 5.15 -6.13
C PRO A 131 -5.43 5.99 -7.36
N GLY A 132 -6.56 6.70 -7.25
CA GLY A 132 -7.06 7.63 -8.28
C GLY A 132 -8.10 7.03 -9.23
N ALA A 133 -8.46 5.76 -9.06
CA ALA A 133 -9.46 5.08 -9.90
C ALA A 133 -10.90 5.57 -9.67
N GLY A 134 -11.21 6.16 -8.51
CA GLY A 134 -12.53 6.70 -8.15
C GLY A 134 -12.75 8.15 -8.58
N GLY A 135 -11.70 8.82 -9.07
CA GLY A 135 -11.72 10.23 -9.46
C GLY A 135 -11.87 11.21 -8.28
N GLU A 136 -11.87 12.51 -8.59
CA GLU A 136 -11.89 13.63 -7.63
C GLU A 136 -13.06 13.64 -6.62
N ASN A 137 -14.09 12.83 -6.84
CA ASN A 137 -15.37 12.90 -6.15
C ASN A 137 -15.49 11.96 -4.94
N GLN A 138 -14.39 11.36 -4.48
CA GLN A 138 -14.37 10.49 -3.29
C GLN A 138 -13.18 10.75 -2.37
N VAL A 139 -12.91 12.03 -2.06
CA VAL A 139 -11.93 12.37 -1.02
C VAL A 139 -12.56 12.09 0.34
N CYS A 140 -11.92 11.25 1.14
CA CYS A 140 -12.28 11.05 2.56
C CYS A 140 -11.13 11.55 3.43
N ASP A 141 -11.45 12.45 4.36
CA ASP A 141 -10.54 12.90 5.40
C ASP A 141 -10.94 12.27 6.75
N VAL A 142 -9.95 11.85 7.52
CA VAL A 142 -10.14 11.21 8.84
C VAL A 142 -9.59 12.13 9.94
N GLN A 143 -10.38 12.33 10.98
CA GLN A 143 -10.01 12.99 12.23
C GLN A 143 -10.28 12.06 13.41
N GLY A 144 -9.55 12.22 14.51
CA GLY A 144 -9.84 11.59 15.80
C GLY A 144 -8.68 10.77 16.33
N ASN A 145 -8.55 10.72 17.66
CA ASN A 145 -7.71 9.76 18.37
C ASN A 145 -8.45 9.35 19.66
N ILE A 146 -8.51 8.06 19.96
CA ILE A 146 -9.19 7.54 21.16
C ILE A 146 -8.59 8.10 22.46
N ASP A 147 -7.32 8.49 22.43
CA ASP A 147 -6.62 9.08 23.57
C ASP A 147 -6.78 10.61 23.65
N GLU A 148 -7.51 11.25 22.73
CA GLU A 148 -7.73 12.70 22.71
C GLU A 148 -9.05 13.05 23.44
N PRO A 149 -9.01 13.74 24.60
CA PRO A 149 -10.18 13.87 25.46
C PRO A 149 -11.32 14.71 24.86
N ASN A 150 -11.01 15.59 23.89
CA ASN A 150 -11.97 16.55 23.33
C ASN A 150 -12.61 16.04 22.03
N HIS A 151 -11.99 15.07 21.37
CA HIS A 151 -12.40 14.46 20.11
C HIS A 151 -12.08 12.94 20.10
N PRO A 152 -12.62 12.15 21.05
CA PRO A 152 -12.28 10.73 21.23
C PRO A 152 -12.83 9.78 20.15
N GLN A 153 -13.49 10.32 19.13
CA GLN A 153 -14.14 9.54 18.07
C GLN A 153 -13.48 9.79 16.72
N TYR A 154 -13.35 8.72 15.93
CA TYR A 154 -12.92 8.83 14.54
C TYR A 154 -14.07 9.41 13.72
N ASN A 155 -13.90 10.64 13.23
CA ASN A 155 -14.79 11.25 12.28
C ASN A 155 -14.23 11.06 10.87
N VAL A 156 -15.07 10.57 9.96
CA VAL A 156 -14.74 10.41 8.56
C VAL A 156 -15.65 11.35 7.78
N GLN A 157 -15.06 12.28 7.06
CA GLN A 157 -15.79 13.17 6.17
C GLN A 157 -15.41 12.88 4.74
N CYS A 158 -16.36 12.35 3.97
CA CYS A 158 -16.20 12.11 2.55
C CYS A 158 -16.96 13.18 1.74
N ASN A 159 -16.41 13.59 0.60
CA ASN A 159 -17.04 14.50 -0.36
C ASN A 159 -17.24 15.95 0.14
N HIS A 160 -16.47 16.39 1.13
CA HIS A 160 -16.49 17.80 1.53
C HIS A 160 -15.87 18.69 0.45
N GLU A 161 -16.63 19.72 0.06
CA GLU A 161 -16.36 20.67 -1.02
C GLU A 161 -14.90 21.17 -1.09
N LYS A 162 -14.40 21.25 -2.34
CA LYS A 162 -13.04 21.66 -2.77
C LYS A 162 -12.48 22.94 -2.13
N SER A 163 -13.28 23.82 -1.53
CA SER A 163 -12.82 25.12 -1.03
C SER A 163 -12.39 25.11 0.44
N TRP A 164 -12.78 24.10 1.23
CA TRP A 164 -12.46 24.03 2.66
C TRP A 164 -11.43 22.94 2.97
N ALA A 165 -11.55 21.74 2.38
CA ALA A 165 -10.68 20.59 2.66
C ALA A 165 -9.17 20.86 2.39
N ASP A 166 -8.89 21.83 1.52
CA ASP A 166 -7.54 22.26 1.17
C ASP A 166 -6.84 23.06 2.28
N LYS A 167 -7.46 23.39 3.41
CA LYS A 167 -6.77 24.21 4.45
C LYS A 167 -6.24 23.44 5.65
N TRP A 168 -6.69 22.20 5.87
CA TRP A 168 -6.54 21.52 7.16
C TRP A 168 -6.11 20.05 7.08
N SER A 169 -6.10 19.43 5.89
CA SER A 169 -5.69 18.03 5.74
C SER A 169 -4.18 17.86 5.60
N THR A 170 -3.69 16.78 6.21
CA THR A 170 -2.30 16.33 6.18
C THR A 170 -2.20 15.14 5.25
N THR A 171 -1.30 15.18 4.27
CA THR A 171 -0.99 14.04 3.40
C THR A 171 -0.28 12.96 4.20
N VAL A 172 -0.76 11.72 4.20
CA VAL A 172 -0.03 10.61 4.83
C VAL A 172 0.17 9.51 3.81
N CYS A 173 1.43 9.11 3.64
CA CYS A 173 1.80 8.07 2.70
C CYS A 173 2.16 6.78 3.44
N CYS A 174 1.87 5.68 2.77
CA CYS A 174 2.07 4.32 3.22
C CYS A 174 3.00 3.57 2.25
N TYR A 175 3.77 2.64 2.81
CA TYR A 175 4.59 1.67 2.07
C TYR A 175 3.93 0.29 2.15
#